data_AF-A0A1I7UKM7-F1
#
_entry.id   AF-A0A1I7UKM7-F1
#
_cell.length_a   1.000
_cell.length_b   1.000
_cell.length_c   1.000
_cell.angle_alpha   90.00
_cell.angle_beta   90.00
_cell.angle_gamma   90.00
#
_symmetry.space_group_name_H-M   'P 1'
#
loop_
_entity.id
_entity.type
_entity.pdbx_description
1 polymer ?
#
loop_
_entity_poly.entity_id
_entity_poly.type
_entity_poly.pdbx_seq_one_letter_code
_entity_poly.pdbx_strand_id
1 'polypeptide(L)'
;MSPIFLVLLLPLASSIFIEGDRGFSSSSASSESHERSYGGGKRHHRRYDDDSRPHRPHRPPRPSRPQCEDGWMHFERPTGGWCMKVYPGSLTQPAAESMCQAQGATLSGLQNTAEINWVVSSALSVIAPTQTGGVWIGTQRRPECIGSGQTAQCTKTNTFVWTDNSATGIDGMIFQQGEPNNGNVPNGNQNCALLSVATTATFNAVSTYWSGQMDDIT
;
A
#
# COMPACT_ATOMS: atom_id res chain seq x y z
N MET A 1 -40.69 13.51 1.18
CA MET A 1 -39.72 14.08 2.14
C MET A 1 -38.82 12.94 2.58
N SER A 2 -37.72 12.71 1.85
CA SER A 2 -36.75 11.65 2.17
C SER A 2 -35.59 12.28 2.94
N PRO A 3 -35.09 11.63 4.01
CA PRO A 3 -33.99 12.18 4.77
C PRO A 3 -32.71 12.05 3.97
N ILE A 4 -32.01 13.17 3.81
CA ILE A 4 -30.67 13.25 3.24
C ILE A 4 -29.73 12.62 4.25
N PHE A 5 -29.32 11.37 4.03
CA PHE A 5 -28.23 10.76 4.77
C PHE A 5 -26.92 11.37 4.28
N LEU A 6 -26.37 12.29 5.08
CA LEU A 6 -25.04 12.84 4.91
C LEU A 6 -24.04 11.73 5.24
N VAL A 7 -23.68 10.89 4.26
CA VAL A 7 -22.62 9.88 4.42
C VAL A 7 -21.29 10.62 4.37
N LEU A 8 -20.78 10.97 5.55
CA LEU A 8 -19.40 11.36 5.75
C LEU A 8 -18.52 10.17 5.34
N LEU A 9 -17.90 10.23 4.17
CA LEU A 9 -16.83 9.33 3.79
C LEU A 9 -15.74 9.51 4.85
N LEU A 10 -15.60 8.53 5.76
CA LEU A 10 -14.56 8.51 6.79
C LEU A 10 -13.21 8.27 6.10
N PRO A 11 -12.28 9.24 6.12
CA PRO A 11 -11.01 9.09 5.41
C PRO A 11 -9.92 8.44 6.29
N LEU A 12 -9.45 7.29 5.82
CA LEU A 12 -8.35 6.50 6.40
C LEU A 12 -6.99 7.05 5.95
N ALA A 13 -5.93 6.82 6.74
CA ALA A 13 -4.56 7.20 6.40
C ALA A 13 -3.76 5.97 5.95
N SER A 14 -2.76 6.14 5.07
CA SER A 14 -1.81 5.07 4.72
C SER A 14 -0.38 5.56 4.95
N SER A 15 0.36 5.00 5.93
CA SER A 15 1.71 5.45 6.31
C SER A 15 2.79 4.44 5.86
N ILE A 16 4.09 4.85 5.75
CA ILE A 16 5.38 4.11 5.42
C ILE A 16 6.68 4.60 6.09
N PHE A 17 7.34 3.70 6.86
CA PHE A 17 8.65 3.88 7.51
C PHE A 17 9.80 3.83 6.49
N ILE A 18 10.72 4.80 6.51
CA ILE A 18 12.06 4.67 5.93
C ILE A 18 13.08 4.81 7.06
N GLU A 19 13.80 3.74 7.39
CA GLU A 19 15.04 3.91 8.16
C GLU A 19 16.20 3.15 7.54
N GLY A 20 17.25 3.92 7.28
CA GLY A 20 18.55 3.44 6.89
C GLY A 20 19.30 2.84 8.07
N ASP A 21 20.09 1.80 7.75
CA ASP A 21 21.31 1.38 8.41
C ASP A 21 21.44 1.67 9.92
N ARG A 22 20.74 0.90 10.75
CA ARG A 22 21.23 0.57 12.11
C ARG A 22 20.97 -0.90 12.43
N GLY A 23 22.06 -1.67 12.41
CA GLY A 23 22.04 -3.08 12.76
C GLY A 23 21.54 -3.31 14.19
N PHE A 24 20.60 -4.23 14.34
CA PHE A 24 20.28 -4.81 15.63
C PHE A 24 20.16 -6.33 15.47
N SER A 25 21.11 -7.04 16.07
CA SER A 25 21.06 -8.48 16.24
C SER A 25 19.99 -8.82 17.27
N SER A 26 18.97 -9.59 16.89
CA SER A 26 18.16 -10.35 17.84
C SER A 26 17.97 -11.77 17.33
N SER A 27 18.70 -12.69 17.96
CA SER A 27 18.54 -14.13 17.80
C SER A 27 17.42 -14.62 18.71
N SER A 28 16.39 -15.24 18.14
CA SER A 28 15.50 -16.19 18.84
C SER A 28 14.85 -17.09 17.80
N ALA A 29 15.38 -18.30 17.66
CA ALA A 29 14.81 -19.37 16.86
C ALA A 29 13.96 -20.27 17.76
N SER A 30 12.72 -20.55 17.35
CA SER A 30 11.93 -21.64 17.89
C SER A 30 11.12 -22.27 16.76
N SER A 31 11.51 -23.49 16.39
CA SER A 31 10.68 -24.43 15.63
C SER A 31 11.18 -25.83 15.95
N GLU A 32 10.63 -26.42 17.01
CA GLU A 32 10.68 -27.85 17.27
C GLU A 32 9.90 -28.57 16.17
N SER A 33 10.54 -29.50 15.46
CA SER A 33 9.85 -30.47 14.61
C SER A 33 10.26 -31.87 15.06
N HIS A 34 9.34 -32.51 15.78
CA HIS A 34 9.38 -33.92 16.13
C HIS A 34 9.01 -34.75 14.90
N GLU A 35 9.94 -35.59 14.41
CA GLU A 35 9.58 -36.72 13.56
C GLU A 35 9.95 -38.05 14.23
N ARG A 36 8.93 -38.89 14.36
CA ARG A 36 8.95 -40.18 15.06
C ARG A 36 9.54 -41.25 14.15
N SER A 37 10.54 -41.96 14.66
CA SER A 37 11.21 -43.09 14.02
C SER A 37 10.41 -44.39 14.19
N TYR A 38 10.20 -45.12 13.10
CA TYR A 38 9.85 -46.54 13.10
C TYR A 38 10.59 -47.28 11.98
N GLY A 39 11.29 -48.36 12.33
CA GLY A 39 11.40 -49.54 11.46
C GLY A 39 12.79 -49.95 10.93
N GLY A 40 13.51 -50.76 11.72
CA GLY A 40 14.03 -52.08 11.30
C GLY A 40 15.14 -52.21 10.24
N GLY A 41 16.28 -52.79 10.62
CA GLY A 41 17.20 -53.44 9.67
C GLY A 41 18.60 -53.76 10.20
N LYS A 42 18.82 -54.99 10.68
CA LYS A 42 20.17 -55.53 10.95
C LYS A 42 20.85 -55.92 9.64
N ARG A 43 22.03 -55.38 9.31
CA ARG A 43 23.08 -56.08 8.49
C ARG A 43 24.48 -55.56 8.85
N HIS A 44 25.37 -56.49 9.16
CA HIS A 44 26.83 -56.30 9.27
C HIS A 44 27.43 -56.15 7.87
N HIS A 45 28.27 -55.15 7.59
CA HIS A 45 29.43 -55.27 6.69
C HIS A 45 30.44 -54.10 6.87
N ARG A 46 31.67 -54.51 7.20
CA ARG A 46 33.01 -53.98 6.90
C ARG A 46 33.23 -52.48 6.66
N ARG A 47 34.09 -51.95 7.54
CA ARG A 47 34.90 -50.72 7.45
C ARG A 47 35.69 -50.69 6.12
N TYR A 48 35.43 -49.67 5.30
CA TYR A 48 36.35 -49.14 4.30
C TYR A 48 36.32 -47.63 4.48
N ASP A 49 37.42 -47.08 4.99
CA ASP A 49 37.68 -45.66 5.08
C ASP A 49 37.97 -45.14 3.65
N ASP A 50 37.01 -44.44 3.04
CA ASP A 50 37.19 -43.68 1.79
C ASP A 50 37.07 -42.19 2.13
N ASP A 51 38.20 -41.64 2.57
CA ASP A 51 38.42 -40.24 2.91
C ASP A 51 38.89 -39.49 1.67
N SER A 52 37.96 -38.96 0.85
CA SER A 52 38.24 -37.99 -0.23
C SER A 52 36.97 -37.36 -0.84
N ARG A 53 35.98 -36.94 -0.04
CA ARG A 53 34.89 -36.11 -0.55
C ARG A 53 35.21 -34.63 -0.31
N PRO A 54 35.54 -33.83 -1.34
CA PRO A 54 35.89 -32.42 -1.14
C PRO A 54 34.72 -31.68 -0.47
N HIS A 55 35.02 -30.99 0.63
CA HIS A 55 34.07 -30.16 1.34
C HIS A 55 33.51 -29.10 0.39
N ARG A 56 32.21 -29.20 0.10
CA ARG A 56 31.47 -28.19 -0.66
C ARG A 56 31.62 -26.85 0.08
N PRO A 57 32.12 -25.79 -0.56
CA PRO A 57 32.21 -24.48 0.06
C PRO A 57 30.85 -24.09 0.64
N HIS A 58 30.84 -23.61 1.88
CA HIS A 58 29.64 -23.05 2.49
C HIS A 58 29.14 -21.91 1.60
N ARG A 59 27.96 -22.11 1.00
CA ARG A 59 27.28 -21.06 0.26
C ARG A 59 27.03 -19.92 1.26
N PRO A 60 27.45 -18.68 0.96
CA PRO A 60 27.15 -17.56 1.85
C PRO A 60 25.64 -17.49 2.09
N PRO A 61 25.21 -17.11 3.31
CA PRO A 61 23.79 -16.91 3.60
C PRO A 61 23.19 -16.05 2.50
N ARG A 62 22.08 -16.52 1.92
CA ARG A 62 21.32 -15.69 0.98
C ARG A 62 20.96 -14.42 1.75
N PRO A 63 21.23 -13.21 1.22
CA PRO A 63 20.80 -11.98 1.87
C PRO A 63 19.32 -12.10 2.25
N SER A 64 18.99 -11.81 3.50
CA SER A 64 17.59 -11.73 3.92
C SER A 64 16.90 -10.73 3.00
N ARG A 65 15.76 -11.13 2.44
CA ARG A 65 14.95 -10.20 1.66
C ARG A 65 14.60 -9.02 2.56
N PRO A 66 14.58 -7.77 2.04
CA PRO A 66 14.06 -6.64 2.79
C PRO A 66 12.68 -7.04 3.32
N GLN A 67 12.56 -7.12 4.64
CA GLN A 67 11.34 -7.56 5.29
C GLN A 67 10.76 -6.31 5.93
N CYS A 68 9.54 -5.94 5.53
CA CYS A 68 8.84 -4.87 6.20
C CYS A 68 8.62 -5.24 7.66
N GLU A 69 8.47 -4.22 8.50
CA GLU A 69 8.07 -4.39 9.90
C GLU A 69 6.74 -5.17 10.02
N ASP A 70 6.44 -5.64 11.23
CA ASP A 70 5.22 -6.40 11.47
C ASP A 70 3.95 -5.59 11.13
N GLY A 71 3.06 -6.22 10.35
CA GLY A 71 1.81 -5.61 9.88
C GLY A 71 1.96 -4.66 8.69
N TRP A 72 3.15 -4.59 8.09
CA TRP A 72 3.43 -3.85 6.87
C TRP A 72 3.53 -4.78 5.66
N MET A 73 2.94 -4.39 4.53
CA MET A 73 2.96 -5.17 3.30
C MET A 73 4.08 -4.71 2.36
N HIS A 74 4.92 -5.64 1.92
CA HIS A 74 5.99 -5.37 0.97
C HIS A 74 5.52 -5.39 -0.48
N PHE A 75 5.92 -4.38 -1.25
CA PHE A 75 5.78 -4.28 -2.70
C PHE A 75 7.14 -4.03 -3.35
N GLU A 76 7.35 -4.61 -4.52
CA GLU A 76 8.50 -4.28 -5.38
C GLU A 76 8.05 -3.24 -6.41
N ARG A 77 8.67 -2.06 -6.38
CA ARG A 77 8.46 -0.99 -7.36
C ARG A 77 9.70 -0.83 -8.24
N PRO A 78 9.60 -0.12 -9.38
CA PRO A 78 10.78 0.23 -10.19
C PRO A 78 11.86 0.99 -9.42
N THR A 79 11.47 1.72 -8.36
CA THR A 79 12.34 2.51 -7.47
C THR A 79 12.92 1.69 -6.30
N GLY A 80 12.46 0.47 -6.07
CA GLY A 80 12.90 -0.41 -4.99
C GLY A 80 11.75 -0.99 -4.16
N GLY A 81 12.11 -1.65 -3.05
CA GLY A 81 11.14 -2.19 -2.10
C GLY A 81 10.37 -1.10 -1.37
N TRP A 82 9.08 -1.32 -1.14
CA TRP A 82 8.17 -0.36 -0.54
C TRP A 82 7.19 -1.04 0.42
N CYS A 83 7.08 -0.54 1.64
CA CYS A 83 6.31 -1.17 2.71
C CYS A 83 5.05 -0.36 3.03
N MET A 84 3.85 -0.86 2.72
CA MET A 84 2.60 -0.12 2.92
C MET A 84 1.79 -0.62 4.13
N LYS A 85 1.07 0.29 4.80
CA LYS A 85 0.08 -0.05 5.83
C LYS A 85 -1.09 0.94 5.80
N VAL A 86 -2.30 0.44 6.04
CA VAL A 86 -3.53 1.25 6.09
C VAL A 86 -4.00 1.38 7.54
N TYR A 87 -4.28 2.61 7.96
CA TYR A 87 -4.69 2.98 9.29
C TYR A 87 -6.12 3.53 9.28
N PRO A 88 -7.00 3.05 10.18
CA PRO A 88 -8.32 3.63 10.32
C PRO A 88 -8.23 5.05 10.91
N GLY A 89 -9.13 5.92 10.49
CA GLY A 89 -9.15 7.30 10.93
C GLY A 89 -10.26 8.10 10.25
N SER A 90 -10.45 9.32 10.73
CA SER A 90 -11.24 10.33 10.06
C SER A 90 -10.46 11.64 10.10
N LEU A 91 -9.59 11.83 9.11
CA LEU A 91 -8.60 12.89 9.05
C LEU A 91 -8.71 13.73 7.76
N THR A 92 -8.24 14.97 7.80
CA THR A 92 -7.90 15.69 6.56
C THR A 92 -6.62 15.09 5.95
N GLN A 93 -6.36 15.32 4.67
CA GLN A 93 -5.13 14.82 4.03
C GLN A 93 -3.86 15.26 4.78
N PRO A 94 -3.71 16.54 5.20
CA PRO A 94 -2.51 16.96 5.95
C PRO A 94 -2.39 16.29 7.31
N ALA A 95 -3.51 16.02 7.98
CA ALA A 95 -3.52 15.30 9.25
C ALA A 95 -3.19 13.81 9.06
N ALA A 96 -3.63 13.20 7.95
CA ALA A 96 -3.24 11.86 7.57
C ALA A 96 -1.73 11.79 7.29
N GLU A 97 -1.18 12.73 6.53
CA GLU A 97 0.28 12.84 6.30
C GLU A 97 1.04 13.00 7.62
N SER A 98 0.57 13.86 8.53
CA SER A 98 1.21 14.05 9.85
C SER A 98 1.17 12.78 10.70
N MET A 99 0.05 12.05 10.69
CA MET A 99 -0.06 10.73 11.34
C MET A 99 0.93 9.76 10.71
N CYS A 100 1.07 9.79 9.38
CA CYS A 100 2.06 8.97 8.70
C CYS A 100 3.43 9.35 9.23
N GLN A 101 3.89 10.58 9.08
CA GLN A 101 5.22 11.03 9.50
C GLN A 101 5.57 10.66 10.97
N ALA A 102 4.60 10.67 11.88
CA ALA A 102 4.78 10.22 13.27
C ALA A 102 5.16 8.73 13.41
N GLN A 103 4.96 7.92 12.36
CA GLN A 103 5.36 6.52 12.22
C GLN A 103 6.58 6.37 11.28
N GLY A 104 7.51 7.33 11.22
CA GLY A 104 8.64 7.31 10.26
C GLY A 104 8.22 7.42 8.79
N ALA A 105 6.99 7.92 8.64
CA ALA A 105 6.02 7.86 7.58
C ALA A 105 6.07 8.71 6.29
N THR A 106 5.40 8.31 5.21
CA THR A 106 4.63 9.27 4.36
C THR A 106 3.37 8.63 3.76
N LEU A 107 2.41 9.44 3.29
CA LEU A 107 1.28 8.95 2.48
C LEU A 107 1.81 8.31 1.20
N SER A 108 1.40 7.07 0.95
CA SER A 108 1.88 6.31 -0.20
C SER A 108 1.18 6.72 -1.49
N GLY A 109 1.94 6.91 -2.56
CA GLY A 109 1.41 6.83 -3.93
C GLY A 109 1.06 5.38 -4.28
N LEU A 110 0.48 5.15 -5.46
CA LEU A 110 0.07 3.82 -5.91
C LEU A 110 0.73 3.49 -7.25
N GLN A 111 1.53 2.44 -7.29
CA GLN A 111 2.30 2.06 -8.47
C GLN A 111 1.43 1.44 -9.57
N ASN A 112 0.40 0.68 -9.20
CA ASN A 112 -0.44 -0.09 -10.13
C ASN A 112 -1.72 -0.64 -9.45
N THR A 113 -2.55 -1.35 -10.24
CA THR A 113 -3.80 -1.97 -9.78
C THR A 113 -3.62 -3.01 -8.68
N ALA A 114 -2.48 -3.71 -8.59
CA ALA A 114 -2.26 -4.69 -7.53
C ALA A 114 -2.13 -4.00 -6.15
N GLU A 115 -1.42 -2.88 -6.11
CA GLU A 115 -1.35 -2.02 -4.92
C GLU A 115 -2.73 -1.43 -4.57
N ILE A 116 -3.49 -0.93 -5.55
CA ILE A 116 -4.86 -0.44 -5.35
C ILE A 116 -5.74 -1.52 -4.71
N ASN A 117 -5.76 -2.73 -5.27
CA ASN A 117 -6.59 -3.82 -4.77
C ASN A 117 -6.21 -4.23 -3.34
N TRP A 118 -4.92 -4.22 -3.02
CA TRP A 118 -4.47 -4.48 -1.66
C TRP A 118 -4.90 -3.36 -0.69
N VAL A 119 -4.77 -2.09 -1.08
CA VAL A 119 -5.23 -0.96 -0.26
C VAL A 119 -6.74 -1.05 -0.01
N VAL A 120 -7.54 -1.35 -1.03
CA VAL A 120 -8.99 -1.55 -0.90
C VAL A 120 -9.28 -2.65 0.12
N SER A 121 -8.65 -3.82 -0.01
CA SER A 121 -8.85 -4.95 0.91
C SER A 121 -8.43 -4.61 2.35
N SER A 122 -7.26 -3.99 2.52
CA SER A 122 -6.74 -3.60 3.84
C SER A 122 -7.62 -2.54 4.50
N ALA A 123 -8.06 -1.53 3.73
CA ALA A 123 -8.96 -0.49 4.21
C ALA A 123 -10.28 -1.07 4.73
N LEU A 124 -10.91 -1.96 3.98
CA LEU A 124 -12.16 -2.61 4.38
C LEU A 124 -12.00 -3.45 5.65
N SER A 125 -10.83 -4.08 5.84
CA SER A 125 -10.56 -4.87 7.05
C SER A 125 -10.49 -4.01 8.32
N VAL A 126 -9.99 -2.77 8.22
CA VAL A 126 -9.81 -1.88 9.38
C VAL A 126 -11.02 -1.01 9.68
N ILE A 127 -11.96 -0.85 8.73
CA ILE A 127 -13.20 -0.07 8.95
C ILE A 127 -14.43 -0.93 9.25
N ALA A 128 -14.31 -2.25 9.25
CA ALA A 128 -15.41 -3.15 9.56
C ALA A 128 -16.10 -2.75 10.88
N PRO A 129 -17.44 -2.74 10.95
CA PRO A 129 -18.40 -3.27 9.96
C PRO A 129 -18.78 -2.29 8.82
N THR A 130 -18.13 -1.13 8.71
CA THR A 130 -18.39 -0.16 7.64
C THR A 130 -18.08 -0.77 6.27
N GLN A 131 -18.95 -0.55 5.28
CA GLN A 131 -18.87 -1.22 3.98
C GLN A 131 -18.24 -0.37 2.87
N THR A 132 -18.05 0.93 3.12
CA THR A 132 -17.54 1.93 2.17
C THR A 132 -16.71 2.98 2.91
N GLY A 133 -15.73 3.59 2.26
CA GLY A 133 -14.93 4.67 2.83
C GLY A 133 -14.00 5.32 1.82
N GLY A 134 -13.08 6.15 2.31
CA GLY A 134 -12.01 6.75 1.51
C GLY A 134 -10.64 6.50 2.14
N VAL A 135 -9.59 6.41 1.32
CA VAL A 135 -8.21 6.32 1.78
C VAL A 135 -7.42 7.49 1.22
N TRP A 136 -6.80 8.26 2.10
CA TRP A 136 -5.82 9.27 1.68
C TRP A 136 -4.57 8.59 1.17
N ILE A 137 -4.08 9.10 0.05
CA ILE A 137 -2.91 8.61 -0.67
C ILE A 137 -1.98 9.79 -0.99
N GLY A 138 -0.72 9.48 -1.24
CA GLY A 138 0.35 10.44 -1.48
C GLY A 138 0.26 11.05 -2.86
N THR A 139 -0.63 12.02 -3.04
CA THR A 139 -0.81 12.75 -4.28
C THR A 139 -0.86 14.26 -4.03
N GLN A 140 -0.41 15.03 -5.01
CA GLN A 140 -0.58 16.47 -5.04
C GLN A 140 -0.95 16.92 -6.45
N ARG A 141 -1.92 17.83 -6.56
CA ARG A 141 -2.22 18.48 -7.84
C ARG A 141 -1.02 19.32 -8.29
N ARG A 142 -0.64 19.19 -9.54
CA ARG A 142 0.41 20.01 -10.16
C ARG A 142 0.06 21.50 -10.08
N PRO A 143 1.02 22.38 -9.75
CA PRO A 143 0.79 23.81 -9.62
C PRO A 143 0.07 24.45 -10.82
N GLU A 144 0.44 24.07 -12.03
CA GLU A 144 -0.15 24.53 -13.30
C GLU A 144 -1.59 24.07 -13.53
N CYS A 145 -2.05 23.08 -12.77
CA CYS A 145 -3.42 22.55 -12.85
C CYS A 145 -4.31 23.03 -11.70
N ILE A 146 -3.77 23.77 -10.72
CA ILE A 146 -4.56 24.36 -9.63
C ILE A 146 -5.61 25.32 -10.20
N GLY A 147 -6.80 25.31 -9.61
CA GLY A 147 -7.96 26.09 -10.07
C GLY A 147 -8.58 25.64 -11.40
N SER A 148 -8.00 24.65 -12.09
CA SER A 148 -8.46 24.12 -13.37
C SER A 148 -8.99 22.69 -13.24
N GLY A 149 -10.07 22.38 -13.95
CA GLY A 149 -10.52 20.99 -14.17
C GLY A 149 -9.72 20.32 -15.30
N GLN A 150 -10.31 19.32 -15.96
CA GLN A 150 -9.65 18.64 -17.07
C GLN A 150 -9.54 19.54 -18.31
N THR A 151 -8.32 19.66 -18.84
CA THR A 151 -8.00 20.43 -20.06
C THR A 151 -6.99 19.65 -20.92
N ALA A 152 -6.63 20.19 -22.08
CA ALA A 152 -5.55 19.63 -22.90
C ALA A 152 -4.18 19.59 -22.18
N GLN A 153 -3.96 20.48 -21.20
CA GLN A 153 -2.71 20.52 -20.41
C GLN A 153 -2.83 19.69 -19.12
N CYS A 154 -4.00 19.72 -18.48
CA CYS A 154 -4.32 19.03 -17.24
C CYS A 154 -5.29 17.89 -17.53
N THR A 155 -4.74 16.76 -17.93
CA THR A 155 -5.47 15.54 -18.28
C THR A 155 -5.75 14.69 -17.04
N LYS A 156 -6.57 13.65 -17.22
CA LYS A 156 -6.91 12.68 -16.18
C LYS A 156 -5.72 12.05 -15.47
N THR A 157 -4.60 11.83 -16.16
CA THR A 157 -3.45 11.07 -15.62
C THR A 157 -2.21 11.93 -15.36
N ASN A 158 -2.22 13.22 -15.71
CA ASN A 158 -1.09 14.11 -15.48
C ASN A 158 -1.44 15.32 -14.59
N THR A 159 -2.66 15.42 -14.06
CA THR A 159 -3.07 16.53 -13.19
C THR A 159 -2.46 16.41 -11.79
N PHE A 160 -2.23 15.18 -11.33
CA PHE A 160 -1.62 14.87 -10.05
C PHE A 160 -0.25 14.24 -10.23
N VAL A 161 0.60 14.39 -9.22
CA VAL A 161 1.88 13.70 -9.07
C VAL A 161 1.92 12.95 -7.75
N TRP A 162 2.68 11.86 -7.69
CA TRP A 162 2.95 11.14 -6.44
C TRP A 162 3.88 11.97 -5.55
N THR A 163 3.65 11.93 -4.24
CA THR A 163 4.45 12.69 -3.25
C THR A 163 5.44 11.83 -2.47
N ASP A 164 5.36 10.51 -2.63
CA ASP A 164 6.12 9.53 -1.84
C ASP A 164 7.55 9.28 -2.35
N ASN A 165 7.94 9.91 -3.47
CA ASN A 165 9.20 9.69 -4.18
C ASN A 165 9.48 8.22 -4.55
N SER A 166 8.45 7.37 -4.57
CA SER A 166 8.58 5.92 -4.76
C SER A 166 7.68 5.43 -5.90
N ALA A 167 6.40 5.79 -5.90
CA ALA A 167 5.51 5.46 -7.01
C ALA A 167 5.91 6.25 -8.26
N THR A 168 5.91 5.57 -9.41
CA THR A 168 6.28 6.16 -10.70
C THR A 168 5.24 5.85 -11.76
N GLY A 169 5.22 6.62 -12.85
CA GLY A 169 4.26 6.41 -13.93
C GLY A 169 2.81 6.69 -13.51
N ILE A 170 1.87 6.19 -14.31
CA ILE A 170 0.43 6.52 -14.21
C ILE A 170 -0.47 5.29 -14.04
N ASP A 171 0.10 4.09 -13.89
CA ASP A 171 -0.69 2.85 -13.86
C ASP A 171 -1.59 2.75 -12.61
N GLY A 172 -1.24 3.47 -11.53
CA GLY A 172 -2.10 3.67 -10.36
C GLY A 172 -2.96 4.93 -10.41
N MET A 173 -2.84 5.78 -11.44
CA MET A 173 -3.60 7.03 -11.58
C MET A 173 -5.00 6.78 -12.16
N ILE A 174 -5.81 5.98 -11.46
CA ILE A 174 -7.17 5.61 -11.87
C ILE A 174 -8.18 6.48 -11.14
N PHE A 175 -8.71 7.49 -11.83
CA PHE A 175 -9.75 8.40 -11.30
C PHE A 175 -11.16 7.95 -11.69
N GLN A 176 -12.16 8.35 -10.89
CA GLN A 176 -13.59 8.16 -11.15
C GLN A 176 -13.99 8.73 -12.52
N GLN A 177 -15.20 8.39 -12.99
CA GLN A 177 -15.76 9.02 -14.18
C GLN A 177 -16.00 10.52 -13.91
N GLY A 178 -15.48 11.38 -14.78
CA GLY A 178 -15.55 12.84 -14.60
C GLY A 178 -14.34 13.43 -13.86
N GLU A 179 -13.60 12.61 -13.11
CA GLU A 179 -12.47 13.07 -12.29
C GLU A 179 -11.12 12.99 -13.02
N PRO A 180 -10.14 13.85 -12.64
CA PRO A 180 -10.22 14.90 -11.62
C PRO A 180 -10.88 16.19 -12.13
N ASN A 181 -11.95 16.65 -11.48
CA ASN A 181 -12.81 17.75 -11.97
C ASN A 181 -12.51 19.11 -11.31
N ASN A 182 -11.76 19.10 -10.21
CA ASN A 182 -11.43 20.26 -9.39
C ASN A 182 -12.66 21.08 -8.95
N GLY A 183 -13.67 20.42 -8.41
CA GLY A 183 -14.89 21.01 -7.88
C GLY A 183 -15.84 21.61 -8.93
N ASN A 184 -15.72 21.22 -10.20
CA ASN A 184 -16.53 21.72 -11.32
C ASN A 184 -16.49 23.25 -11.57
N VAL A 185 -15.28 23.84 -11.60
CA VAL A 185 -14.83 25.08 -12.29
C VAL A 185 -15.54 26.45 -12.07
N PRO A 186 -14.85 27.62 -12.24
CA PRO A 186 -13.43 27.94 -12.03
C PRO A 186 -13.10 28.24 -10.55
N ASN A 187 -11.82 28.19 -10.18
CA ASN A 187 -11.29 28.37 -8.81
C ASN A 187 -11.56 27.20 -7.85
N GLY A 188 -11.59 25.99 -8.41
CA GLY A 188 -11.58 24.75 -7.63
C GLY A 188 -10.41 24.64 -6.68
N ASN A 189 -10.63 24.01 -5.52
CA ASN A 189 -9.61 23.81 -4.49
C ASN A 189 -9.41 22.32 -4.13
N GLN A 190 -9.81 21.40 -5.01
CA GLN A 190 -9.64 19.96 -4.78
C GLN A 190 -8.25 19.52 -5.24
N ASN A 191 -7.26 19.78 -4.38
CA ASN A 191 -5.84 19.62 -4.69
C ASN A 191 -5.24 18.31 -4.17
N CYS A 192 -6.06 17.47 -3.51
CA CYS A 192 -5.72 16.14 -3.01
C CYS A 192 -6.53 15.09 -3.79
N ALA A 193 -6.14 13.81 -3.72
CA ALA A 193 -6.94 12.70 -4.21
C ALA A 193 -7.23 11.68 -3.10
N LEU A 194 -8.46 11.16 -3.09
CA LEU A 194 -8.94 10.17 -2.13
C LEU A 194 -9.34 8.89 -2.90
N LEU A 195 -8.76 7.75 -2.53
CA LEU A 195 -9.13 6.47 -3.11
C LEU A 195 -10.45 5.99 -2.50
N SER A 196 -11.48 5.81 -3.32
CA SER A 196 -12.76 5.24 -2.89
C SER A 196 -12.63 3.74 -2.63
N VAL A 197 -13.13 3.26 -1.49
CA VAL A 197 -13.11 1.82 -1.16
C VAL A 197 -14.52 1.34 -0.82
N ALA A 198 -14.88 0.15 -1.29
CA ALA A 198 -16.15 -0.49 -0.98
C ALA A 198 -16.07 -2.01 -1.10
N THR A 199 -16.91 -2.70 -0.32
CA THR A 199 -17.09 -4.17 -0.38
C THR A 199 -17.71 -4.66 -1.69
N THR A 200 -18.34 -3.75 -2.45
CA THR A 200 -18.89 -3.98 -3.80
C THR A 200 -18.07 -3.22 -4.85
N ALA A 201 -18.18 -3.62 -6.11
CA ALA A 201 -17.48 -2.95 -7.22
C ALA A 201 -17.85 -1.47 -7.35
N THR A 202 -19.12 -1.15 -7.10
CA THR A 202 -19.65 0.21 -7.10
C THR A 202 -20.50 0.46 -5.86
N PHE A 203 -20.60 1.72 -5.46
CA PHE A 203 -21.51 2.17 -4.41
C PHE A 203 -22.07 3.56 -4.78
N ASN A 204 -23.22 3.90 -4.20
CA ASN A 204 -23.86 5.19 -4.45
C ASN A 204 -23.56 6.16 -3.30
N ALA A 205 -23.10 7.35 -3.66
CA ALA A 205 -22.97 8.51 -2.78
C ALA A 205 -23.66 9.71 -3.45
N VAL A 206 -22.94 10.80 -3.73
CA VAL A 206 -23.45 11.92 -4.55
C VAL A 206 -23.64 11.49 -6.02
N SER A 207 -22.85 10.51 -6.46
CA SER A 207 -22.92 9.82 -7.76
C SER A 207 -22.60 8.34 -7.57
N THR A 208 -22.49 7.57 -8.66
CA THR A 208 -21.98 6.20 -8.60
C THR A 208 -20.46 6.22 -8.59
N TYR A 209 -19.87 5.75 -7.50
CA TYR A 209 -18.42 5.60 -7.33
C TYR A 209 -17.99 4.16 -7.56
N TRP A 210 -16.84 3.98 -8.19
CA TRP A 210 -16.17 2.70 -8.36
C TRP A 210 -15.11 2.50 -7.27
N SER A 211 -15.15 1.35 -6.61
CA SER A 211 -14.12 0.95 -5.64
C SER A 211 -12.76 0.85 -6.34
N GLY A 212 -11.71 1.34 -5.69
CA GLY A 212 -10.36 1.40 -6.26
C GLY A 212 -10.13 2.54 -7.25
N GLN A 213 -11.03 3.53 -7.35
CA GLN A 213 -10.82 4.73 -8.15
C GLN A 213 -10.80 6.00 -7.29
N MET A 214 -10.01 6.97 -7.71
CA MET A 214 -9.77 8.21 -6.99
C MET A 214 -10.76 9.31 -7.36
N ASP A 215 -11.13 10.11 -6.36
CA ASP A 215 -11.82 11.38 -6.50
C ASP A 215 -10.87 12.48 -6.03
N ASP A 216 -10.83 13.63 -6.71
CA ASP A 216 -10.11 14.79 -6.19
C ASP A 216 -10.96 15.54 -5.17
N ILE A 217 -10.34 15.91 -4.05
CA ILE A 217 -11.01 16.47 -2.89
C ILE A 217 -10.07 17.48 -2.20
N THR A 218 -10.66 18.35 -1.37
CA THR A 218 -9.96 19.27 -0.46
C THR A 218 -9.35 18.55 0.73
#